data_AF-A0A847T6A3-F1
#
_entry.id   AF-A0A847T6A3-F1
#
_cell.length_a   1.000
_cell.length_b   1.000
_cell.length_c   1.000
_cell.angle_alpha   90.00
_cell.angle_beta   90.00
_cell.angle_gamma   90.00
#
_symmetry.space_group_name_H-M   'P 1'
#
loop_
_entity.id
_entity.type
_entity.pdbx_description
1 polymer ?
#
loop_
_entity_poly.entity_id
_entity_poly.type
_entity_poly.pdbx_seq_one_letter_code
_entity_poly.pdbx_strand_id
1 'polypeptide(L)'
;MINKDELVVMRAIALCFKPFLKPEEAQVYTNLGKSQLAKKAQEMGVYRNVSGYYKREELDTLMNGSPSPFESAATHLSIKKIR
;
A
#
# COMPACT_ATOMS: atom_id res chain seq x y z
N MET A 1 -10.24 8.66 32.22
CA MET A 1 -8.85 8.35 31.84
C MET A 1 -8.93 7.31 30.74
N ILE A 2 -8.40 7.56 29.56
CA ILE A 2 -8.50 6.62 28.42
C ILE A 2 -7.57 5.43 28.70
N ASN A 3 -8.06 4.21 28.47
CA ASN A 3 -7.23 3.01 28.63
C ASN A 3 -6.10 3.01 27.58
N LYS A 4 -4.91 2.52 27.93
CA LYS A 4 -3.77 2.43 26.99
C LYS A 4 -4.13 1.61 25.75
N ASP A 5 -4.91 0.56 25.91
CA ASP A 5 -5.32 -0.30 24.78
C ASP A 5 -6.29 0.43 23.84
N GLU A 6 -7.24 1.19 24.40
CA GLU A 6 -8.14 2.05 23.62
C GLU A 6 -7.35 3.09 22.81
N LEU A 7 -6.30 3.67 23.41
CA LEU A 7 -5.44 4.62 22.72
C LEU A 7 -4.70 3.98 21.53
N VAL A 8 -4.25 2.73 21.67
CA VAL A 8 -3.61 1.99 20.58
C VAL A 8 -4.60 1.70 19.46
N VAL A 9 -5.81 1.25 19.80
CA VAL A 9 -6.89 0.99 18.83
C VAL A 9 -7.26 2.27 18.08
N MET A 10 -7.45 3.39 18.78
CA MET A 10 -7.76 4.67 18.17
C MET A 10 -6.67 5.15 17.21
N ARG A 11 -5.39 4.93 17.55
CA ARG A 11 -4.27 5.25 16.65
C ARG A 11 -4.26 4.38 15.40
N ALA A 12 -4.52 3.08 15.53
CA ALA A 12 -4.63 2.17 14.38
C ALA A 12 -5.77 2.58 13.46
N ILE A 13 -6.95 2.90 14.02
CA ILE A 13 -8.10 3.41 13.28
C ILE A 13 -7.73 4.70 12.53
N ALA A 14 -7.04 5.63 13.18
CA ALA A 14 -6.64 6.89 12.54
C ALA A 14 -5.72 6.70 11.33
N LEU A 15 -4.90 5.64 11.29
CA LEU A 15 -4.07 5.33 10.13
C LEU A 15 -4.90 4.99 8.89
N CYS A 16 -6.04 4.31 9.06
CA CYS A 16 -6.93 3.94 7.95
C CYS A 16 -7.53 5.14 7.21
N PHE A 17 -7.50 6.32 7.82
CA PHE A 17 -8.03 7.55 7.22
C PHE A 17 -6.93 8.48 6.67
N LYS A 18 -5.64 8.17 6.88
CA LYS A 18 -4.55 8.98 6.34
C LYS A 18 -4.37 8.69 4.84
N PRO A 19 -4.27 9.71 3.98
CA PRO A 19 -4.04 9.49 2.54
C PRO A 19 -2.61 8.97 2.26
N PHE A 20 -1.65 9.34 3.09
CA PHE A 20 -0.26 8.94 2.98
C PHE A 20 0.26 8.38 4.31
N LEU A 21 0.99 7.28 4.24
CA LEU A 21 1.54 6.55 5.39
C LEU A 21 3.07 6.53 5.34
N LYS A 22 3.69 6.79 6.48
CA LYS A 22 5.13 6.55 6.67
C LYS A 22 5.45 5.05 6.51
N PRO A 23 6.71 4.67 6.24
CA PRO A 23 7.08 3.26 6.13
C PRO A 23 6.67 2.39 7.34
N GLU A 24 6.73 2.94 8.54
CA GLU A 24 6.34 2.25 9.78
C GLU A 24 4.81 2.15 9.90
N GLU A 25 4.10 3.22 9.54
CA GLU A 25 2.63 3.23 9.53
C GLU A 25 2.07 2.27 8.46
N ALA A 26 2.73 2.19 7.31
CA ALA A 26 2.39 1.27 6.24
C ALA A 26 2.58 -0.20 6.69
N GLN A 27 3.65 -0.52 7.43
CA GLN A 27 3.85 -1.87 7.99
C GLN A 27 2.72 -2.27 8.93
N VAL A 28 2.29 -1.35 9.80
CA VAL A 28 1.13 -1.56 10.68
C VAL A 28 -0.14 -1.74 9.87
N TYR A 29 -0.36 -0.88 8.87
CA TYR A 29 -1.55 -0.90 8.02
C TYR A 29 -1.70 -2.22 7.23
N THR A 30 -0.60 -2.70 6.63
CA THR A 30 -0.61 -3.93 5.83
C THR A 30 -0.41 -5.19 6.68
N ASN A 31 -0.05 -5.05 7.96
CA ASN A 31 0.42 -6.14 8.82
C ASN A 31 1.56 -6.95 8.16
N LEU A 32 2.52 -6.26 7.52
CA LEU A 32 3.66 -6.87 6.84
C LEU A 32 4.96 -6.37 7.46
N GLY A 33 5.94 -7.27 7.60
CA GLY A 33 7.29 -6.88 7.99
C GLY A 33 7.98 -6.01 6.93
N LYS A 34 8.98 -5.23 7.32
CA LYS A 34 9.73 -4.31 6.43
C LYS A 34 10.18 -4.94 5.11
N SER A 35 10.78 -6.12 5.15
CA SER A 35 11.27 -6.82 3.95
C SER A 35 10.14 -7.36 3.07
N GLN A 36 9.07 -7.86 3.69
CA GLN A 36 7.88 -8.36 2.98
C GLN A 36 7.13 -7.23 2.28
N LEU A 37 6.95 -6.11 2.96
CA LEU A 37 6.33 -4.91 2.40
C LEU A 37 7.15 -4.39 1.23
N ALA A 38 8.48 -4.28 1.38
CA ALA A 38 9.35 -3.83 0.29
C ALA A 38 9.26 -4.75 -0.94
N LYS A 39 9.30 -6.07 -0.73
CA LYS A 39 9.19 -7.05 -1.82
C LYS A 39 7.84 -6.97 -2.54
N LYS A 40 6.73 -7.02 -1.80
CA LYS A 40 5.38 -6.92 -2.38
C LYS A 40 5.13 -5.57 -3.05
N ALA A 41 5.60 -4.48 -2.45
CA ALA A 41 5.47 -3.15 -3.03
C ALA A 41 6.22 -3.08 -4.37
N GLN A 42 7.42 -3.67 -4.46
CA GLN A 42 8.16 -3.74 -5.72
C GLN A 42 7.45 -4.60 -6.76
N GLU A 43 6.93 -5.77 -6.39
CA GLU A 43 6.18 -6.66 -7.28
C GLU A 43 4.92 -6.00 -7.85
N MET A 44 4.20 -5.24 -7.02
CA MET A 44 2.96 -4.54 -7.41
C MET A 44 3.20 -3.14 -7.98
N GLY A 45 4.46 -2.70 -8.06
CA GLY A 45 4.86 -1.37 -8.51
C GLY A 45 4.30 -0.23 -7.65
N VAL A 46 4.14 -0.46 -6.34
CA VAL A 46 3.79 0.55 -5.35
C VAL A 46 5.06 1.25 -4.89
N TYR A 47 5.12 2.58 -5.09
CA TYR A 47 6.30 3.37 -4.79
C TYR A 47 6.03 4.45 -3.74
N ARG A 48 7.11 4.91 -3.12
CA ARG A 48 7.04 6.05 -2.20
C ARG A 48 7.08 7.35 -2.98
N ASN A 49 6.38 8.37 -2.47
CA ASN A 49 6.49 9.72 -3.00
C ASN A 49 7.87 10.34 -2.67
N VAL A 50 8.10 11.57 -3.12
CA VAL A 50 9.37 12.31 -2.90
C VAL A 50 9.72 12.43 -1.40
N SER A 51 8.71 12.49 -0.53
CA SER A 51 8.88 12.56 0.93
C SER A 51 9.06 11.19 1.60
N GLY A 52 9.05 10.09 0.85
CA GLY A 52 9.25 8.74 1.36
C GLY A 52 7.97 8.06 1.90
N TYR A 53 6.78 8.57 1.59
CA TYR A 53 5.50 8.03 2.08
C TYR A 53 4.78 7.18 1.02
N TYR A 54 4.02 6.19 1.48
CA TYR A 54 3.16 5.35 0.67
C TYR A 54 1.77 5.96 0.54
N LYS A 55 1.16 5.87 -0.64
CA LYS A 55 -0.24 6.25 -0.82
C LYS A 55 -1.14 5.12 -0.33
N ARG A 56 -2.11 5.42 0.55
CA ARG A 56 -2.96 4.39 1.17
C ARG A 56 -3.75 3.58 0.14
N GLU A 57 -4.27 4.23 -0.89
CA GLU A 57 -5.02 3.59 -1.98
C GLU A 57 -4.17 2.53 -2.74
N GLU A 58 -2.88 2.76 -2.88
CA GLU A 58 -1.96 1.80 -3.50
C GLU A 58 -1.68 0.62 -2.56
N LEU A 59 -1.58 0.87 -1.25
CA LEU A 59 -1.50 -0.18 -0.24
C LEU A 59 -2.79 -1.00 -0.15
N ASP A 60 -3.97 -0.38 -0.32
CA ASP A 60 -5.25 -1.08 -0.40
C ASP A 60 -5.26 -2.04 -1.58
N THR A 61 -4.81 -1.58 -2.75
CA THR A 61 -4.69 -2.41 -3.95
C THR A 61 -3.73 -3.58 -3.73
N LEU A 62 -2.60 -3.32 -3.07
CA LEU A 62 -1.59 -4.32 -2.71
C LEU A 62 -2.15 -5.40 -1.77
N MET A 63 -3.01 -5.01 -0.82
CA MET A 63 -3.59 -5.94 0.16
C MET A 63 -4.79 -6.71 -0.38
N ASN A 64 -5.55 -6.12 -1.29
CA ASN A 64 -6.73 -6.76 -1.91
C ASN A 64 -6.37 -7.81 -2.97
N GLY A 65 -5.07 -8.00 -3.28
CA GLY A 65 -4.63 -8.94 -4.30
C GLY A 65 -5.12 -8.59 -5.71
N SER A 66 -5.50 -7.32 -5.91
CA SER A 66 -5.94 -6.81 -7.21
C SER A 66 -4.74 -6.75 -8.16
N PRO A 67 -4.94 -6.96 -9.48
CA PRO A 67 -3.85 -6.84 -10.45
C PRO A 67 -3.19 -5.47 -10.33
N SER A 68 -1.86 -5.44 -10.49
CA SER A 68 -1.13 -4.18 -10.37
C SER A 68 -1.66 -3.16 -11.39
N PRO A 69 -1.52 -1.84 -11.12
CA PRO A 69 -1.89 -0.82 -12.10
C PRO A 69 -1.19 -1.03 -13.45
N PHE A 70 0.02 -1.60 -13.44
CA PHE A 70 0.79 -1.94 -14.63
C PHE A 70 0.21 -3.12 -15.39
N GLU A 71 -0.20 -4.20 -14.71
CA GLU A 71 -0.89 -5.32 -15.35
C GLU A 71 -2.23 -4.90 -15.94
N SER A 72 -2.98 -4.09 -15.19
CA SER A 72 -4.26 -3.54 -15.66
C SER A 72 -4.04 -2.66 -16.91
N ALA A 73 -3.05 -1.77 -16.89
CA ALA A 73 -2.69 -0.94 -18.05
C ALA A 73 -2.18 -1.76 -19.25
N ALA A 74 -1.39 -2.81 -19.00
CA ALA A 74 -0.89 -3.72 -20.04
C ALA A 74 -2.04 -4.47 -20.73
N THR A 75 -3.08 -4.84 -19.99
CA THR A 75 -4.26 -5.53 -20.55
C THR A 75 -5.06 -4.63 -21.50
N HIS A 76 -5.07 -3.32 -21.25
CA HIS A 76 -5.74 -2.33 -22.12
C HIS A 76 -4.90 -1.92 -23.34
N LEU A 77 -3.59 -2.17 -23.33
CA LEU A 77 -2.74 -1.93 -24.49
C LEU A 77 -2.99 -3.02 -25.55
N SER A 78 -3.82 -2.69 -26.54
CA SER A 78 -4.06 -3.50 -27.74
C SER A 78 -2.81 -3.50 -28.63
N ILE A 79 -1.73 -4.13 -28.19
CA ILE A 79 -0.51 -4.24 -28.99
C ILE A 79 -0.84 -5.15 -30.18
N LYS A 80 -1.05 -4.55 -31.36
CA LYS A 80 -1.06 -5.30 -32.62
C LYS A 80 0.25 -6.07 -32.68
N LYS A 81 0.19 -7.41 -32.57
CA LYS A 81 1.32 -8.27 -32.93
C LYS A 81 1.71 -7.93 -34.36
N ILE A 82 2.83 -7.23 -34.52
CA ILE A 82 3.47 -7.09 -35.82
C ILE A 82 3.99 -8.48 -36.15
N ARG A 83 3.35 -9.09 -37.14
CA ARG A 83 3.64 -10.44 -37.62
C ARG A 83 4.80 -10.39 -38.61
#